data_AF-A0A1Y0FXD0-F1
#
_entry.id   AF-A0A1Y0FXD0-F1
#
_cell.length_a   1.000
_cell.length_b   1.000
_cell.length_c   1.000
_cell.angle_alpha   90.00
_cell.angle_beta   90.00
_cell.angle_gamma   90.00
#
_symmetry.space_group_name_H-M   'P 1'
#
loop_
_entity.id
_entity.type
_entity.pdbx_description
1 polymer ?
#
loop_
_entity_poly.entity_id
_entity_poly.type
_entity_poly.pdbx_seq_one_letter_code
_entity_poly.pdbx_strand_id
1 'polypeptide(L)'
;MYSVNQKVSIRLARHLVGALLLALLAPLVHAQQVLFDDFSYSNTAQLTGNGWRIRTWNGGPGLANGTWSTANVSFVNDPASSGNKLMRLKASTNVNRNNINTATNQSTAGTSSQTEVARVEQVYKNGTWAARMFFTDTPSIGPDGDTVIETFFGLTDYIEGAEPYSEIDFEYLANGGWWTGSGTPAMWMSTYRIVDFSDPTSRGHTVRTGSLAGWRTLVAQVMDGYVSFYIDGVFQEGFSGAVAPDHPMYLMFQIWFSNDCFDPACNTRGYLNTSTYREYYEDIDWVYFEKDNIVSPALVNQAVANLRAAGTTYVQSLDGNGSSSSSSSSPAFSQLIQAESYSYMSGVQTEATQDVGGGLNVGWIDAGDWMSYANVNFPTAGSYRVEFRVASPSGAQLSLDLNGGATQLGTVTIPSTGGWQSWTTVYRDVQLPAGTHSVGLYAPQSGWNINWLRITKL
;
A
#
# COMPACT_ATOMS: atom_id res chain seq x y z
N MET A 1 14.00 -4.27 79.71
CA MET A 1 13.37 -3.30 78.78
C MET A 1 14.10 -3.40 77.45
N TYR A 2 13.36 -3.73 76.38
CA TYR A 2 13.60 -3.56 74.93
C TYR A 2 14.98 -3.95 74.35
N SER A 3 15.17 -4.55 73.16
CA SER A 3 14.37 -5.12 72.05
C SER A 3 15.40 -5.21 70.90
N VAL A 4 15.86 -6.38 70.45
CA VAL A 4 15.44 -7.14 69.23
C VAL A 4 16.58 -7.20 68.19
N ASN A 5 16.94 -8.45 67.83
CA ASN A 5 17.34 -9.07 66.55
C ASN A 5 18.06 -8.24 65.45
N GLN A 6 19.00 -8.79 64.66
CA GLN A 6 18.89 -10.09 63.99
C GLN A 6 20.26 -10.59 63.44
N LYS A 7 20.49 -11.91 63.57
CA LYS A 7 21.56 -12.70 62.91
C LYS A 7 21.18 -13.01 61.47
N VAL A 8 22.17 -13.15 60.57
CA VAL A 8 22.10 -14.11 59.46
C VAL A 8 23.45 -14.83 59.30
N SER A 9 23.38 -16.16 59.39
CA SER A 9 24.47 -17.12 59.16
C SER A 9 24.57 -17.49 57.69
N ILE A 10 25.81 -17.69 57.23
CA ILE A 10 26.16 -18.30 55.95
C ILE A 10 25.88 -19.81 56.03
N ARG A 11 25.09 -20.36 55.09
CA ARG A 11 25.02 -21.80 54.81
C ARG A 11 25.23 -22.03 53.31
N LEU A 12 26.20 -22.89 53.00
CA LEU A 12 26.38 -23.52 51.68
C LEU A 12 25.18 -24.42 51.37
N ALA A 13 24.65 -24.32 50.15
CA ALA A 13 23.79 -25.34 49.55
C ALA A 13 24.20 -25.57 48.08
N ARG A 14 24.64 -26.80 47.81
CA ARG A 14 24.95 -27.37 46.50
C ARG A 14 23.82 -27.10 45.50
N HIS A 15 24.13 -26.57 44.33
CA HIS A 15 23.18 -26.48 43.22
C HIS A 15 23.39 -27.62 42.23
N LEU A 16 22.27 -28.27 41.92
CA LEU A 16 22.09 -29.26 40.86
C LEU A 16 22.52 -28.68 39.51
N VAL A 17 23.19 -29.52 38.70
CA VAL A 17 23.36 -29.30 37.27
C VAL A 17 22.01 -29.60 36.61
N GLY A 18 21.23 -28.56 36.32
CA GLY A 18 20.07 -28.63 35.44
C GLY A 18 20.54 -28.52 33.99
N ALA A 19 20.27 -29.55 33.19
CA ALA A 19 20.46 -29.52 31.75
C ALA A 19 19.57 -28.42 31.15
N LEU A 20 20.19 -27.37 30.64
CA LEU A 20 19.51 -26.34 29.87
C LEU A 20 19.21 -26.93 28.48
N LEU A 21 17.97 -27.40 28.28
CA LEU A 21 17.46 -27.70 26.96
C LEU A 21 17.34 -26.36 26.21
N LEU A 22 18.32 -26.05 25.34
CA LEU A 22 18.16 -25.00 24.34
C LEU A 22 17.09 -25.49 23.36
N ALA A 23 15.84 -25.07 23.55
CA ALA A 23 14.85 -25.14 22.50
C ALA A 23 15.30 -24.17 21.40
N LEU A 24 15.82 -24.72 20.30
CA LEU A 24 15.97 -24.01 19.04
C LEU A 24 14.57 -23.55 18.60
N LEU A 25 14.20 -22.31 18.97
CA LEU A 25 13.13 -21.59 18.30
C LEU A 25 13.63 -21.28 16.89
N ALA A 26 13.33 -22.17 15.94
CA ALA A 26 13.39 -21.81 14.54
C ALA A 26 12.50 -20.56 14.36
N PRO A 27 12.99 -19.48 13.73
CA PRO A 27 12.11 -18.37 13.38
C PRO A 27 11.04 -18.93 12.45
N LEU A 28 9.78 -18.81 12.84
CA LEU A 28 8.65 -19.03 11.94
C LEU A 28 8.79 -18.01 10.81
N VAL A 29 9.31 -18.45 9.67
CA VAL A 29 9.24 -17.70 8.41
C VAL A 29 7.75 -17.65 8.06
N HIS A 30 7.06 -16.59 8.48
CA HIS A 30 5.72 -16.34 8.02
C HIS A 30 5.83 -15.96 6.55
N ALA A 31 5.19 -16.74 5.67
CA ALA A 31 5.05 -16.38 4.27
C ALA A 31 4.38 -15.00 4.19
N GLN A 32 4.86 -14.13 3.30
CA GLN A 32 4.26 -12.80 3.14
C GLN A 32 2.78 -12.95 2.80
N GLN A 33 1.92 -12.41 3.65
CA GLN A 33 0.47 -12.51 3.53
C GLN A 33 -0.03 -11.27 2.78
N VAL A 34 -0.28 -11.43 1.49
CA VAL A 34 -0.52 -10.31 0.57
C VAL A 34 -1.83 -10.50 -0.17
N LEU A 35 -2.58 -9.42 -0.35
CA LEU A 35 -3.50 -9.24 -1.47
C LEU A 35 -2.81 -8.33 -2.48
N PHE A 36 -2.80 -8.71 -3.74
CA PHE A 36 -2.48 -7.83 -4.85
C PHE A 36 -3.41 -8.14 -6.01
N ASP A 37 -3.91 -7.09 -6.66
CA ASP A 37 -4.69 -7.18 -7.88
C ASP A 37 -4.35 -5.97 -8.76
N ASP A 38 -3.92 -6.20 -9.99
CA ASP A 38 -3.66 -5.15 -10.98
C ASP A 38 -4.84 -4.93 -11.93
N PHE A 39 -5.97 -5.58 -11.67
CA PHE A 39 -7.20 -5.47 -12.43
C PHE A 39 -7.05 -5.73 -13.94
N SER A 40 -6.09 -6.59 -14.32
CA SER A 40 -5.88 -7.06 -15.71
C SER A 40 -6.99 -8.00 -16.22
N TYR A 41 -8.25 -7.60 -16.01
CA TYR A 41 -9.44 -8.35 -16.39
C TYR A 41 -9.98 -7.92 -17.75
N SER A 42 -10.82 -8.77 -18.32
CA SER A 42 -11.56 -8.49 -19.57
C SER A 42 -13.06 -8.40 -19.34
N ASN A 43 -13.56 -8.87 -18.20
CA ASN A 43 -14.95 -8.81 -17.82
C ASN A 43 -15.12 -8.99 -16.31
N THR A 44 -16.32 -8.65 -15.82
CA THR A 44 -16.67 -8.70 -14.40
C THR A 44 -16.69 -10.11 -13.83
N ALA A 45 -16.84 -11.16 -14.65
CA ALA A 45 -16.79 -12.54 -14.18
C ALA A 45 -15.38 -12.93 -13.68
N GLN A 46 -14.33 -12.43 -14.33
CA GLN A 46 -12.94 -12.63 -13.88
C GLN A 46 -12.68 -11.91 -12.56
N LEU A 47 -13.16 -10.66 -12.44
CA LEU A 47 -13.11 -9.89 -11.19
C LEU A 47 -13.80 -10.66 -10.06
N THR A 48 -15.02 -11.14 -10.26
CA THR A 48 -15.73 -11.93 -9.23
C THR A 48 -15.08 -13.28 -8.95
N GLY A 49 -14.47 -13.90 -9.97
CA GLY A 49 -13.72 -15.15 -9.83
C GLY A 49 -12.49 -15.01 -8.94
N ASN A 50 -11.93 -13.81 -8.85
CA ASN A 50 -10.83 -13.46 -7.95
C ASN A 50 -11.32 -12.89 -6.61
N GLY A 51 -12.57 -13.11 -6.20
CA GLY A 51 -13.05 -12.81 -4.84
C GLY A 51 -13.54 -11.38 -4.60
N TRP A 52 -13.93 -10.69 -5.67
CA TRP A 52 -14.60 -9.39 -5.58
C TRP A 52 -16.12 -9.53 -5.72
N ARG A 53 -16.86 -8.70 -5.02
CA ARG A 53 -18.31 -8.53 -5.11
C ARG A 53 -18.59 -7.18 -5.72
N ILE A 54 -19.45 -7.15 -6.73
CA ILE A 54 -20.00 -5.90 -7.28
C ILE A 54 -21.40 -5.73 -6.69
N ARG A 55 -21.68 -4.55 -6.14
CA ARG A 55 -22.97 -4.27 -5.51
C ARG A 55 -24.10 -4.15 -6.54
N THR A 56 -25.24 -4.77 -6.25
CA THR A 56 -26.46 -4.69 -7.07
C THR A 56 -27.73 -4.44 -6.28
N TRP A 57 -27.63 -4.29 -4.95
CA TRP A 57 -28.78 -4.05 -4.08
C TRP A 57 -28.90 -2.56 -3.72
N ASN A 58 -30.13 -2.13 -3.48
CA ASN A 58 -30.47 -0.76 -3.11
C ASN A 58 -29.97 -0.42 -1.70
N GLY A 59 -29.97 0.87 -1.38
CA GLY A 59 -29.57 1.41 -0.08
C GLY A 59 -28.49 2.48 -0.23
N GLY A 60 -28.19 3.15 0.87
CA GLY A 60 -27.16 4.19 0.92
C GLY A 60 -25.74 3.64 0.70
N PRO A 61 -24.75 4.53 0.54
CA PRO A 61 -24.89 6.00 0.56
C PRO A 61 -25.51 6.59 -0.73
N GLY A 62 -25.79 7.89 -0.72
CA GLY A 62 -26.43 8.62 -1.81
C GLY A 62 -27.96 8.71 -1.70
N LEU A 63 -28.64 8.96 -2.82
CA LEU A 63 -30.10 9.02 -2.85
C LEU A 63 -30.70 7.67 -2.45
N ALA A 64 -31.77 7.69 -1.63
CA ALA A 64 -32.41 6.47 -1.11
C ALA A 64 -33.01 5.58 -2.21
N ASN A 65 -33.32 6.15 -3.38
CA ASN A 65 -33.73 5.43 -4.59
C ASN A 65 -32.67 5.46 -5.71
N GLY A 66 -31.42 5.77 -5.37
CA GLY A 66 -30.27 5.55 -6.25
C GLY A 66 -30.00 4.05 -6.44
N THR A 67 -29.43 3.70 -7.58
CA THR A 67 -29.17 2.30 -7.94
C THR A 67 -27.67 1.99 -7.96
N TRP A 68 -27.31 0.77 -7.60
CA TRP A 68 -25.95 0.24 -7.71
C TRP A 68 -25.90 -0.80 -8.83
N SER A 69 -24.95 -0.67 -9.76
CA SER A 69 -24.99 -1.46 -11.01
C SER A 69 -23.65 -2.02 -11.44
N THR A 70 -23.66 -3.30 -11.85
CA THR A 70 -22.52 -3.94 -12.51
C THR A 70 -22.20 -3.35 -13.87
N ALA A 71 -23.17 -2.70 -14.53
CA ALA A 71 -22.97 -2.06 -15.84
C ALA A 71 -21.99 -0.88 -15.79
N ASN A 72 -21.73 -0.36 -14.60
CA ASN A 72 -20.81 0.74 -14.37
C ASN A 72 -19.36 0.28 -14.09
N VAL A 73 -19.10 -1.03 -14.07
CA VAL A 73 -17.75 -1.60 -13.94
C VAL A 73 -17.24 -2.00 -15.33
N SER A 74 -16.05 -1.52 -15.69
CA SER A 74 -15.41 -1.89 -16.95
C SER A 74 -13.89 -2.01 -16.80
N PHE A 75 -13.24 -2.66 -17.77
CA PHE A 75 -11.78 -2.81 -17.80
C PHE A 75 -11.23 -2.15 -19.05
N VAL A 76 -10.59 -1.00 -18.87
CA VAL A 76 -10.09 -0.15 -19.95
C VAL A 76 -8.60 -0.32 -20.11
N ASN A 77 -8.08 -0.12 -21.33
CA ASN A 77 -6.63 -0.14 -21.54
C ASN A 77 -6.01 1.10 -20.87
N ASP A 78 -4.87 0.91 -20.22
CA ASP A 78 -4.08 2.02 -19.71
C ASP A 78 -3.47 2.81 -20.89
N PRO A 79 -3.79 4.11 -21.05
CA PRO A 79 -3.21 4.93 -22.12
C PRO A 79 -1.69 5.10 -22.01
N ALA A 80 -1.13 4.97 -20.81
CA ALA A 80 0.29 5.16 -20.53
C ALA A 80 1.12 3.87 -20.66
N SER A 81 0.48 2.69 -20.63
CA SER A 81 1.16 1.40 -20.62
C SER A 81 0.44 0.37 -21.48
N SER A 82 0.98 0.10 -22.67
CA SER A 82 0.41 -0.87 -23.59
C SER A 82 0.43 -2.28 -22.97
N GLY A 83 -0.75 -2.86 -22.76
CA GLY A 83 -0.91 -4.20 -22.17
C GLY A 83 -1.33 -4.17 -20.70
N ASN A 84 -1.30 -3.02 -20.03
CA ASN A 84 -1.92 -2.83 -18.74
C ASN A 84 -3.42 -2.51 -18.91
N LYS A 85 -4.23 -2.91 -17.93
CA LYS A 85 -5.65 -2.54 -17.86
C LYS A 85 -5.96 -1.94 -16.50
N LEU A 86 -7.02 -1.13 -16.49
CA LEU A 86 -7.50 -0.44 -15.30
C LEU A 86 -8.92 -0.89 -15.03
N MET A 87 -9.27 -1.09 -13.75
CA MET A 87 -10.68 -1.16 -13.38
C MET A 87 -11.24 0.25 -13.36
N ARG A 88 -12.24 0.51 -14.20
CA ARG A 88 -12.98 1.77 -14.20
C ARG A 88 -14.32 1.58 -13.49
N LEU A 89 -14.56 2.39 -12.46
CA LEU A 89 -15.87 2.53 -11.84
C LEU A 89 -16.51 3.82 -12.32
N LYS A 90 -17.80 3.77 -12.65
CA LYS A 90 -18.57 4.93 -13.11
C LYS A 90 -19.70 5.28 -12.15
N ALA A 91 -20.02 6.56 -12.06
CA ALA A 91 -21.30 7.01 -11.53
C ALA A 91 -21.95 7.92 -12.57
N SER A 92 -23.27 7.81 -12.74
CA SER A 92 -24.02 8.69 -13.63
C SER A 92 -25.34 9.16 -13.04
N THR A 93 -25.75 10.37 -13.42
CA THR A 93 -27.01 10.95 -12.97
C THR A 93 -27.59 11.90 -14.01
N ASN A 94 -28.90 12.00 -14.04
CA ASN A 94 -29.61 13.12 -14.65
C ASN A 94 -30.62 13.76 -13.67
N VAL A 95 -30.44 13.48 -12.37
CA VAL A 95 -31.27 14.05 -11.30
C VAL A 95 -31.00 15.55 -11.24
N ASN A 96 -32.06 16.34 -11.34
CA ASN A 96 -32.00 17.77 -11.04
C ASN A 96 -32.22 17.95 -9.53
N ARG A 97 -31.45 18.82 -8.86
CA ARG A 97 -31.62 19.08 -7.42
C ARG A 97 -33.03 19.48 -6.99
N ASN A 98 -33.77 20.16 -7.86
CA ASN A 98 -35.16 20.56 -7.61
C ASN A 98 -36.12 19.37 -7.62
N ASN A 99 -35.68 18.21 -8.10
CA ASN A 99 -36.44 16.97 -8.11
C ASN A 99 -36.11 16.07 -6.91
N ILE A 100 -35.37 16.54 -5.90
CA ILE A 100 -35.06 15.73 -4.72
C ILE A 100 -36.03 16.09 -3.59
N ASN A 101 -36.76 15.09 -3.09
CA ASN A 101 -37.51 15.24 -1.85
C ASN A 101 -36.52 15.23 -0.68
N THR A 102 -36.28 16.40 -0.08
CA THR A 102 -35.31 16.59 0.99
C THR A 102 -35.67 15.85 2.29
N ALA A 103 -36.95 15.50 2.50
CA ALA A 103 -37.37 14.77 3.69
C ALA A 103 -37.08 13.27 3.59
N THR A 104 -37.08 12.71 2.38
CA THR A 104 -36.88 11.27 2.15
C THR A 104 -35.56 10.95 1.45
N ASN A 105 -34.81 11.97 1.04
CA ASN A 105 -33.63 11.88 0.19
C ASN A 105 -33.84 11.04 -1.08
N GLN A 106 -35.02 11.16 -1.70
CA GLN A 106 -35.38 10.44 -2.91
C GLN A 106 -35.52 11.39 -4.10
N SER A 107 -35.01 10.97 -5.27
CA SER A 107 -35.33 11.62 -6.53
C SER A 107 -36.80 11.36 -6.90
N THR A 108 -37.53 12.41 -7.23
CA THR A 108 -38.89 12.39 -7.78
C THR A 108 -38.90 12.32 -9.31
N ALA A 109 -37.78 12.68 -9.95
CA ALA A 109 -37.60 12.59 -11.40
C ALA A 109 -36.11 12.59 -11.78
N GLY A 110 -35.75 11.74 -12.75
CA GLY A 110 -34.36 11.43 -13.08
C GLY A 110 -33.84 10.24 -12.26
N THR A 111 -32.72 9.67 -12.69
CA THR A 111 -32.09 8.50 -12.10
C THR A 111 -30.64 8.78 -11.74
N SER A 112 -30.18 8.20 -10.64
CA SER A 112 -28.78 8.22 -10.20
C SER A 112 -28.29 6.78 -10.08
N SER A 113 -27.18 6.47 -10.73
CA SER A 113 -26.56 5.15 -10.82
C SER A 113 -25.12 5.24 -10.33
N GLN A 114 -24.74 4.34 -9.42
CA GLN A 114 -23.51 4.38 -8.63
C GLN A 114 -22.81 3.01 -8.69
N THR A 115 -21.60 2.93 -8.16
CA THR A 115 -20.80 1.69 -8.24
C THR A 115 -20.02 1.44 -6.97
N GLU A 116 -20.03 0.18 -6.53
CA GLU A 116 -19.24 -0.30 -5.40
C GLU A 116 -18.68 -1.68 -5.75
N VAL A 117 -17.39 -1.85 -5.49
CA VAL A 117 -16.66 -3.11 -5.63
C VAL A 117 -15.96 -3.39 -4.31
N ALA A 118 -16.21 -4.57 -3.73
CA ALA A 118 -15.71 -4.93 -2.40
C ALA A 118 -15.11 -6.34 -2.41
N ARG A 119 -14.11 -6.58 -1.57
CA ARG A 119 -13.70 -7.96 -1.26
C ARG A 119 -14.86 -8.73 -0.64
N VAL A 120 -14.97 -10.03 -0.95
CA VAL A 120 -16.03 -10.88 -0.37
C VAL A 120 -15.75 -11.22 1.09
N GLU A 121 -14.48 -11.26 1.46
CA GLU A 121 -13.99 -11.52 2.81
C GLU A 121 -13.74 -10.24 3.61
N GLN A 122 -13.98 -10.31 4.91
CA GLN A 122 -13.81 -9.23 5.89
C GLN A 122 -12.62 -9.57 6.81
N VAL A 123 -11.41 -9.53 6.29
CA VAL A 123 -10.19 -10.00 7.00
C VAL A 123 -9.09 -8.95 7.10
N TYR A 124 -9.35 -7.75 6.59
CA TYR A 124 -8.38 -6.69 6.43
C TYR A 124 -8.42 -5.78 7.66
N LYS A 125 -7.30 -5.68 8.40
CA LYS A 125 -7.18 -4.78 9.57
C LYS A 125 -5.76 -4.27 9.68
N ASN A 126 -4.93 -4.94 10.48
CA ASN A 126 -3.52 -4.62 10.66
C ASN A 126 -2.77 -4.94 9.37
N GLY A 127 -1.97 -4.00 8.91
CA GLY A 127 -1.23 -4.10 7.67
C GLY A 127 -1.09 -2.77 6.94
N THR A 128 -0.50 -2.86 5.75
CA THR A 128 -0.38 -1.73 4.83
C THR A 128 -1.39 -1.88 3.72
N TRP A 129 -2.33 -0.95 3.65
CA TRP A 129 -3.35 -0.83 2.61
C TRP A 129 -2.88 0.17 1.59
N ALA A 130 -2.92 -0.18 0.31
CA ALA A 130 -2.54 0.74 -0.75
C ALA A 130 -3.33 0.53 -2.03
N ALA A 131 -3.57 1.61 -2.74
CA ALA A 131 -4.15 1.59 -4.07
C ALA A 131 -3.53 2.68 -4.92
N ARG A 132 -3.43 2.44 -6.23
CA ARG A 132 -3.13 3.48 -7.21
C ARG A 132 -4.38 3.79 -8.01
N MET A 133 -4.85 5.02 -7.88
CA MET A 133 -6.13 5.47 -8.43
C MET A 133 -5.96 6.73 -9.26
N PHE A 134 -6.79 6.89 -10.28
CA PHE A 134 -6.92 8.09 -11.07
C PHE A 134 -8.22 8.80 -10.69
N PHE A 135 -8.09 10.01 -10.17
CA PHE A 135 -9.24 10.85 -9.79
C PHE A 135 -9.60 11.85 -10.88
N THR A 136 -10.87 12.25 -10.93
CA THR A 136 -11.36 13.27 -11.88
C THR A 136 -11.96 14.46 -11.15
N ASP A 137 -11.57 15.68 -11.54
CA ASP A 137 -12.25 16.88 -11.04
C ASP A 137 -13.57 17.14 -11.77
N THR A 138 -13.65 16.70 -13.02
CA THR A 138 -14.74 17.03 -13.95
C THR A 138 -15.35 15.76 -14.53
N PRO A 139 -16.65 15.76 -14.89
CA PRO A 139 -17.29 14.60 -15.48
C PRO A 139 -16.71 14.22 -16.84
N SER A 140 -16.76 12.95 -17.20
CA SER A 140 -16.49 12.46 -18.56
C SER A 140 -17.55 12.90 -19.56
N ILE A 141 -18.78 13.14 -19.10
CA ILE A 141 -19.92 13.58 -19.91
C ILE A 141 -20.75 14.58 -19.11
N GLY A 142 -21.20 15.67 -19.74
CA GLY A 142 -22.17 16.59 -19.16
C GLY A 142 -21.56 17.76 -18.38
N PRO A 143 -22.39 18.62 -17.77
CA PRO A 143 -21.91 19.75 -16.98
C PRO A 143 -21.37 19.29 -15.61
N ASP A 144 -20.36 20.01 -15.13
CA ASP A 144 -19.69 19.77 -13.85
C ASP A 144 -20.37 20.47 -12.67
N GLY A 145 -20.15 19.97 -11.46
CA GLY A 145 -20.53 20.59 -10.19
C GLY A 145 -21.45 19.74 -9.30
N ASP A 146 -21.70 18.46 -9.63
CA ASP A 146 -22.34 17.57 -8.67
C ASP A 146 -21.33 17.18 -7.57
N THR A 147 -21.81 16.99 -6.35
CA THR A 147 -21.03 16.35 -5.27
C THR A 147 -20.88 14.85 -5.58
N VAL A 148 -19.81 14.51 -6.29
CA VAL A 148 -19.34 13.15 -6.52
C VAL A 148 -18.23 12.80 -5.53
N ILE A 149 -18.21 11.55 -5.09
CA ILE A 149 -17.23 11.02 -4.14
C ILE A 149 -16.60 9.79 -4.80
N GLU A 150 -15.27 9.81 -4.92
CA GLU A 150 -14.41 8.74 -5.42
C GLU A 150 -13.62 8.16 -4.23
N THR A 151 -13.69 6.84 -3.97
CA THR A 151 -13.24 6.28 -2.70
C THR A 151 -12.38 5.02 -2.78
N PHE A 152 -11.47 4.92 -1.82
CA PHE A 152 -10.80 3.68 -1.41
C PHE A 152 -10.86 3.60 0.11
N PHE A 153 -11.50 2.55 0.62
CA PHE A 153 -11.84 2.48 2.03
C PHE A 153 -11.89 1.05 2.54
N GLY A 154 -11.89 0.93 3.86
CA GLY A 154 -12.22 -0.30 4.56
C GLY A 154 -13.37 -0.07 5.51
N LEU A 155 -14.33 -0.99 5.56
CA LEU A 155 -15.51 -0.89 6.38
C LEU A 155 -15.94 -2.26 6.94
N THR A 156 -16.44 -2.32 8.16
CA THR A 156 -17.12 -3.51 8.69
C THR A 156 -18.46 -3.77 8.00
N ASP A 157 -19.24 -4.75 8.45
CA ASP A 157 -20.68 -4.64 8.21
C ASP A 157 -21.16 -3.30 8.80
N TYR A 158 -21.94 -2.56 8.02
CA TYR A 158 -22.41 -1.25 8.44
C TYR A 158 -23.47 -1.40 9.54
N ILE A 159 -23.21 -0.81 10.71
CA ILE A 159 -24.13 -0.76 11.84
C ILE A 159 -24.13 0.67 12.37
N GLU A 160 -25.20 1.41 12.09
CA GLU A 160 -25.32 2.80 12.51
C GLU A 160 -25.39 2.93 14.04
N GLY A 161 -24.56 3.79 14.61
CA GLY A 161 -24.56 4.10 16.05
C GLY A 161 -24.23 2.92 16.97
N ALA A 162 -23.68 1.81 16.47
CA ALA A 162 -23.35 0.66 17.30
C ALA A 162 -22.06 -0.05 16.87
N GLU A 163 -21.58 -0.90 17.77
CA GLU A 163 -20.40 -1.75 17.60
C GLU A 163 -20.82 -3.20 17.27
N PRO A 164 -19.97 -4.01 16.62
CA PRO A 164 -18.61 -3.71 16.18
C PRO A 164 -18.58 -2.82 14.93
N TYR A 165 -17.81 -1.74 14.95
CA TYR A 165 -17.62 -0.88 13.78
C TYR A 165 -16.16 -0.43 13.64
N SER A 166 -15.68 -0.41 12.42
CA SER A 166 -14.38 0.16 12.06
C SER A 166 -14.46 0.61 10.62
N GLU A 167 -13.92 1.78 10.35
CA GLU A 167 -13.86 2.35 9.01
C GLU A 167 -12.55 3.13 8.84
N ILE A 168 -11.97 3.05 7.65
CA ILE A 168 -10.88 3.92 7.20
C ILE A 168 -11.18 4.38 5.79
N ASP A 169 -11.01 5.67 5.53
CA ASP A 169 -11.44 6.25 4.26
C ASP A 169 -10.33 7.05 3.58
N PHE A 170 -10.29 6.94 2.27
CA PHE A 170 -9.91 8.01 1.37
C PHE A 170 -11.15 8.38 0.55
N GLU A 171 -11.63 9.62 0.70
CA GLU A 171 -12.77 10.14 -0.04
C GLU A 171 -12.37 11.39 -0.80
N TYR A 172 -12.26 11.28 -2.12
CA TYR A 172 -11.99 12.42 -2.97
C TYR A 172 -13.29 13.05 -3.46
N LEU A 173 -13.51 14.29 -3.08
CA LEU A 173 -14.67 15.07 -3.46
C LEU A 173 -14.25 16.10 -4.50
N ALA A 174 -14.48 15.77 -5.79
CA ALA A 174 -14.11 16.59 -6.94
C ALA A 174 -14.66 18.03 -6.87
N ASN A 175 -15.87 18.18 -6.35
CA ASN A 175 -16.57 19.46 -6.19
C ASN A 175 -16.72 19.89 -4.72
N GLY A 176 -15.87 19.35 -3.83
CA GLY A 176 -16.00 19.53 -2.37
C GLY A 176 -17.33 18.98 -1.83
N GLY A 177 -17.69 19.27 -0.57
CA GLY A 177 -19.09 19.13 -0.16
C GLY A 177 -19.43 18.60 1.24
N TRP A 178 -18.51 18.01 2.01
CA TRP A 178 -18.94 17.47 3.30
C TRP A 178 -19.44 18.54 4.30
N TRP A 179 -18.71 19.67 4.42
CA TRP A 179 -18.99 20.68 5.46
C TRP A 179 -18.96 22.12 4.95
N THR A 180 -18.07 22.47 4.03
CA THR A 180 -17.74 23.89 3.81
C THR A 180 -18.64 24.61 2.80
N GLY A 181 -19.49 23.89 2.07
CA GLY A 181 -20.19 24.42 0.89
C GLY A 181 -19.23 24.92 -0.20
N SER A 182 -17.94 24.58 -0.10
CA SER A 182 -16.90 24.94 -1.06
C SER A 182 -16.98 24.04 -2.27
N GLY A 183 -16.86 24.62 -3.47
CA GLY A 183 -16.62 23.88 -4.72
C GLY A 183 -15.16 23.50 -4.93
N THR A 184 -14.28 23.73 -3.94
CA THR A 184 -12.87 23.37 -4.06
C THR A 184 -12.72 21.87 -3.84
N PRO A 185 -12.05 21.13 -4.76
CA PRO A 185 -11.79 19.72 -4.57
C PRO A 185 -11.08 19.45 -3.25
N ALA A 186 -11.36 18.31 -2.62
CA ALA A 186 -10.70 17.93 -1.38
C ALA A 186 -10.65 16.41 -1.21
N MET A 187 -9.52 15.92 -0.70
CA MET A 187 -9.40 14.56 -0.18
C MET A 187 -9.63 14.57 1.32
N TRP A 188 -10.62 13.80 1.76
CA TRP A 188 -10.85 13.50 3.16
C TRP A 188 -10.22 12.16 3.46
N MET A 189 -9.48 12.09 4.56
CA MET A 189 -9.11 10.80 5.13
C MET A 189 -9.63 10.71 6.54
N SER A 190 -10.35 9.64 6.80
CA SER A 190 -11.12 9.48 8.02
C SER A 190 -10.93 8.10 8.61
N THR A 191 -11.18 7.98 9.91
CA THR A 191 -11.22 6.71 10.62
C THR A 191 -12.33 6.78 11.66
N TYR A 192 -13.12 5.71 11.79
CA TYR A 192 -14.26 5.68 12.68
C TYR A 192 -14.26 4.45 13.55
N ARG A 193 -14.64 4.66 14.80
CA ARG A 193 -15.03 3.62 15.74
C ARG A 193 -16.52 3.31 15.65
N ILE A 194 -17.35 4.35 15.53
CA ILE A 194 -18.81 4.27 15.44
C ILE A 194 -19.25 5.45 14.57
N VAL A 195 -20.29 5.25 13.76
CA VAL A 195 -20.96 6.37 13.07
C VAL A 195 -21.89 7.09 14.05
N ASP A 196 -21.30 7.95 14.90
CA ASP A 196 -22.02 8.88 15.76
C ASP A 196 -21.47 10.30 15.59
N PHE A 197 -22.16 11.10 14.77
CA PHE A 197 -21.76 12.48 14.50
C PHE A 197 -21.86 13.39 15.74
N SER A 198 -22.65 13.00 16.74
CA SER A 198 -22.79 13.75 18.00
C SER A 198 -21.61 13.54 18.96
N ASP A 199 -20.89 12.43 18.82
CA ASP A 199 -19.66 12.16 19.55
C ASP A 199 -18.43 12.36 18.64
N PRO A 200 -17.73 13.50 18.73
CA PRO A 200 -16.53 13.73 17.95
C PRO A 200 -15.37 12.81 18.32
N THR A 201 -15.43 12.13 19.47
CA THR A 201 -14.37 11.18 19.90
C THR A 201 -14.50 9.82 19.23
N SER A 202 -15.60 9.57 18.52
CA SER A 202 -15.85 8.35 17.75
C SER A 202 -15.15 8.32 16.38
N ARG A 203 -14.55 9.44 15.95
CA ARG A 203 -13.91 9.58 14.64
C ARG A 203 -12.68 10.48 14.63
N GLY A 204 -11.75 10.20 13.74
CA GLY A 204 -10.66 11.09 13.36
C GLY A 204 -10.76 11.40 11.88
N HIS A 205 -10.48 12.64 11.46
CA HIS A 205 -10.37 12.97 10.05
C HIS A 205 -9.38 14.10 9.81
N THR A 206 -8.81 14.13 8.60
CA THR A 206 -8.00 15.22 8.07
C THR A 206 -8.42 15.52 6.64
N VAL A 207 -8.11 16.71 6.17
CA VAL A 207 -8.52 17.18 4.84
C VAL A 207 -7.33 17.78 4.11
N ARG A 208 -7.09 17.28 2.89
CA ARG A 208 -6.20 17.93 1.93
C ARG A 208 -7.03 18.67 0.89
N THR A 209 -7.10 19.99 1.02
CA THR A 209 -7.81 20.86 0.07
C THR A 209 -6.99 21.10 -1.19
N GLY A 210 -7.68 21.18 -2.33
CA GLY A 210 -7.09 21.38 -3.65
C GLY A 210 -7.20 20.12 -4.51
N SER A 211 -7.03 20.32 -5.82
CA SER A 211 -7.13 19.23 -6.80
C SER A 211 -6.08 18.15 -6.56
N LEU A 212 -6.53 16.90 -6.54
CA LEU A 212 -5.73 15.69 -6.67
C LEU A 212 -6.05 14.91 -7.95
N ALA A 213 -6.79 15.50 -8.90
CA ALA A 213 -7.06 14.87 -10.19
C ALA A 213 -5.77 14.31 -10.84
N GLY A 214 -5.94 13.18 -11.52
CA GLY A 214 -4.85 12.38 -12.02
C GLY A 214 -4.47 11.22 -11.12
N TRP A 215 -3.35 10.56 -11.45
CA TRP A 215 -2.85 9.41 -10.73
C TRP A 215 -2.33 9.78 -9.35
N ARG A 216 -2.81 9.07 -8.33
CA ARG A 216 -2.36 9.12 -6.94
C ARG A 216 -2.10 7.73 -6.41
N THR A 217 -1.09 7.60 -5.56
CA THR A 217 -0.89 6.41 -4.73
C THR A 217 -1.34 6.73 -3.32
N LEU A 218 -2.40 6.05 -2.87
CA LEU A 218 -2.96 6.16 -1.53
C LEU A 218 -2.40 5.03 -0.67
N VAL A 219 -1.94 5.35 0.54
CA VAL A 219 -1.46 4.35 1.50
C VAL A 219 -2.02 4.63 2.89
N ALA A 220 -2.67 3.65 3.50
CA ALA A 220 -3.02 3.64 4.92
C ALA A 220 -2.22 2.53 5.64
N GLN A 221 -1.58 2.87 6.74
CA GLN A 221 -0.83 1.95 7.58
C GLN A 221 -1.57 1.76 8.90
N VAL A 222 -2.03 0.54 9.18
CA VAL A 222 -2.80 0.20 10.38
C VAL A 222 -2.02 -0.81 11.22
N MET A 223 -1.74 -0.49 12.48
CA MET A 223 -1.06 -1.40 13.40
C MET A 223 -1.37 -1.04 14.85
N ASP A 224 -1.70 -2.02 15.69
CA ASP A 224 -1.76 -1.90 17.16
C ASP A 224 -2.47 -0.63 17.69
N GLY A 225 -3.65 -0.32 17.14
CA GLY A 225 -4.44 0.85 17.57
C GLY A 225 -3.95 2.19 17.01
N TYR A 226 -3.23 2.17 15.89
CA TYR A 226 -2.82 3.33 15.11
C TYR A 226 -3.22 3.17 13.63
N VAL A 227 -3.56 4.28 13.00
CA VAL A 227 -3.69 4.41 11.54
C VAL A 227 -2.94 5.65 11.05
N SER A 228 -2.26 5.58 9.92
CA SER A 228 -1.56 6.71 9.30
C SER A 228 -1.81 6.76 7.80
N PHE A 229 -2.03 7.96 7.26
CA PHE A 229 -2.39 8.18 5.87
C PHE A 229 -1.27 8.86 5.09
N TYR A 230 -1.05 8.41 3.86
CA TYR A 230 -0.09 8.97 2.93
C TYR A 230 -0.71 9.10 1.54
N ILE A 231 -0.31 10.15 0.83
CA ILE A 231 -0.66 10.38 -0.58
C ILE A 231 0.64 10.65 -1.32
N ASP A 232 0.91 9.87 -2.37
CA ASP A 232 2.13 9.97 -3.19
C ASP A 232 3.42 9.89 -2.34
N GLY A 233 3.39 9.08 -1.28
CA GLY A 233 4.49 8.91 -0.33
C GLY A 233 4.64 10.03 0.70
N VAL A 234 3.84 11.08 0.62
CA VAL A 234 3.83 12.19 1.58
C VAL A 234 2.86 11.87 2.71
N PHE A 235 3.36 11.85 3.94
CA PHE A 235 2.54 11.73 5.15
C PHE A 235 1.51 12.86 5.23
N GLN A 236 0.29 12.52 5.62
CA GLN A 236 -0.79 13.48 5.78
C GLN A 236 -1.15 13.66 7.25
N GLU A 237 -1.65 12.61 7.90
CA GLU A 237 -2.02 12.62 9.32
C GLU A 237 -2.06 11.17 9.87
N GLY A 238 -1.96 11.03 11.19
CA GLY A 238 -2.15 9.76 11.89
C GLY A 238 -3.12 9.90 13.06
N PHE A 239 -3.87 8.83 13.32
CA PHE A 239 -4.82 8.73 14.42
C PHE A 239 -4.52 7.50 15.28
N SER A 240 -4.92 7.55 16.54
CA SER A 240 -4.67 6.48 17.50
C SER A 240 -5.78 6.35 18.52
N GLY A 241 -5.72 5.27 19.30
CA GLY A 241 -6.66 5.02 20.38
C GLY A 241 -8.01 4.56 19.85
N ALA A 242 -9.09 5.10 20.41
CA ALA A 242 -10.44 4.58 20.18
C ALA A 242 -10.89 4.64 18.71
N VAL A 243 -10.33 5.54 17.90
CA VAL A 243 -10.74 5.74 16.50
C VAL A 243 -9.91 4.93 15.51
N ALA A 244 -8.83 4.28 15.96
CA ALA A 244 -8.09 3.37 15.12
C ALA A 244 -8.89 2.08 14.89
N PRO A 245 -8.75 1.42 13.73
CA PRO A 245 -9.53 0.23 13.44
C PRO A 245 -9.32 -0.87 14.48
N ASP A 246 -10.42 -1.38 15.02
CA ASP A 246 -10.44 -2.44 16.03
C ASP A 246 -10.99 -3.78 15.49
N HIS A 247 -11.71 -3.73 14.37
CA HIS A 247 -12.31 -4.88 13.73
C HIS A 247 -11.75 -5.13 12.31
N PRO A 248 -11.70 -6.39 11.85
CA PRO A 248 -11.52 -6.69 10.43
C PRO A 248 -12.59 -6.04 9.58
N MET A 249 -12.17 -5.50 8.45
CA MET A 249 -12.98 -4.75 7.50
C MET A 249 -12.97 -5.46 6.15
N TYR A 250 -13.96 -5.14 5.32
CA TYR A 250 -13.88 -5.33 3.88
C TYR A 250 -12.90 -4.32 3.30
N LEU A 251 -12.29 -4.63 2.15
CA LEU A 251 -11.57 -3.66 1.33
C LEU A 251 -12.44 -3.29 0.14
N MET A 252 -12.62 -1.99 -0.12
CA MET A 252 -13.68 -1.49 -0.99
C MET A 252 -13.26 -0.28 -1.83
N PHE A 253 -13.89 -0.16 -3.00
CA PHE A 253 -13.87 1.00 -3.88
C PHE A 253 -15.30 1.42 -4.20
N GLN A 254 -15.55 2.72 -4.29
CA GLN A 254 -16.88 3.24 -4.57
C GLN A 254 -16.82 4.60 -5.27
N ILE A 255 -17.69 4.80 -6.25
CA ILE A 255 -18.00 6.12 -6.79
C ILE A 255 -19.50 6.37 -6.73
N TRP A 256 -19.88 7.50 -6.13
CA TRP A 256 -21.27 7.79 -5.79
C TRP A 256 -21.54 9.30 -5.70
N PHE A 257 -22.82 9.69 -5.66
CA PHE A 257 -23.25 11.08 -5.56
C PHE A 257 -23.92 11.35 -4.23
N SER A 258 -23.53 12.44 -3.56
CA SER A 258 -24.14 12.85 -2.30
C SER A 258 -25.10 14.03 -2.47
N ASN A 259 -26.13 14.03 -1.63
CA ASN A 259 -27.00 15.19 -1.38
C ASN A 259 -26.83 15.72 0.06
N ASP A 260 -25.82 15.22 0.77
CA ASP A 260 -25.52 15.56 2.15
C ASP A 260 -24.85 16.92 2.25
N CYS A 261 -24.95 17.49 3.45
CA CYS A 261 -24.52 18.84 3.78
C CYS A 261 -24.57 18.96 5.29
N PHE A 262 -23.47 18.59 5.96
CA PHE A 262 -23.45 18.35 7.40
C PHE A 262 -23.26 19.61 8.25
N ASP A 263 -22.92 20.75 7.63
CA ASP A 263 -22.76 22.05 8.30
C ASP A 263 -23.95 22.99 8.01
N PRO A 264 -24.50 23.72 9.00
CA PRO A 264 -25.44 24.82 8.77
C PRO A 264 -24.98 25.89 7.76
N ALA A 265 -23.68 26.10 7.60
CA ALA A 265 -23.08 27.06 6.67
C ALA A 265 -23.05 26.54 5.21
N CYS A 266 -23.25 25.24 5.00
CA CYS A 266 -23.28 24.67 3.66
C CYS A 266 -24.54 25.14 2.91
N ASN A 267 -24.32 25.99 1.91
CA ASN A 267 -25.37 26.64 1.10
C ASN A 267 -25.55 26.00 -0.29
N THR A 268 -24.68 25.05 -0.63
CA THR A 268 -24.68 24.34 -1.91
C THR A 268 -24.70 22.85 -1.61
N ARG A 269 -25.83 22.19 -1.91
CA ARG A 269 -26.03 20.74 -1.73
C ARG A 269 -26.01 20.04 -3.06
N GLY A 270 -25.18 19.01 -3.16
CA GLY A 270 -25.34 17.89 -4.06
C GLY A 270 -25.50 18.26 -5.52
N TYR A 271 -26.59 17.75 -6.11
CA TYR A 271 -26.79 17.72 -7.54
C TYR A 271 -26.93 19.11 -8.18
N LEU A 272 -26.62 19.20 -9.47
CA LEU A 272 -26.84 20.40 -10.28
C LEU A 272 -28.34 20.68 -10.50
N ASN A 273 -28.68 21.96 -10.74
CA ASN A 273 -30.00 22.36 -11.22
C ASN A 273 -30.13 22.14 -12.74
N THR A 274 -29.94 20.90 -13.18
CA THR A 274 -30.13 20.48 -14.57
C THR A 274 -30.49 19.01 -14.65
N SER A 275 -31.27 18.64 -15.67
CA SER A 275 -31.56 17.24 -16.02
C SER A 275 -30.66 16.70 -17.14
N THR A 276 -29.62 17.46 -17.53
CA THR A 276 -28.61 16.96 -18.48
C THR A 276 -27.90 15.75 -17.88
N TYR A 277 -27.72 14.69 -18.66
CA TYR A 277 -26.98 13.50 -18.22
C TYR A 277 -25.53 13.84 -17.90
N ARG A 278 -25.04 13.29 -16.79
CA ARG A 278 -23.70 13.51 -16.24
C ARG A 278 -23.08 12.17 -15.87
N GLU A 279 -21.82 11.99 -16.18
CA GLU A 279 -21.06 10.77 -15.89
C GLU A 279 -19.70 11.16 -15.31
N TYR A 280 -19.32 10.56 -14.18
CA TYR A 280 -17.99 10.64 -13.59
C TYR A 280 -17.41 9.24 -13.53
N TYR A 281 -16.09 9.16 -13.41
CA TYR A 281 -15.40 7.89 -13.24
C TYR A 281 -14.16 8.05 -12.39
N GLU A 282 -13.79 6.95 -11.72
CA GLU A 282 -12.47 6.73 -11.16
C GLU A 282 -11.85 5.50 -11.84
N ASP A 283 -10.53 5.52 -12.02
CA ASP A 283 -9.79 4.33 -12.46
C ASP A 283 -8.88 3.81 -11.36
N ILE A 284 -8.76 2.49 -11.26
CA ILE A 284 -7.87 1.79 -10.33
C ILE A 284 -6.87 0.98 -11.16
N ASP A 285 -5.57 1.27 -10.97
CA ASP A 285 -4.45 0.57 -11.60
C ASP A 285 -4.09 -0.70 -10.83
N TRP A 286 -4.02 -0.60 -9.50
CA TRP A 286 -3.78 -1.76 -8.65
C TRP A 286 -4.22 -1.49 -7.21
N VAL A 287 -4.45 -2.58 -6.49
CA VAL A 287 -4.59 -2.60 -5.04
C VAL A 287 -3.57 -3.55 -4.44
N TYR A 288 -3.08 -3.20 -3.26
CA TYR A 288 -2.12 -3.96 -2.48
C TYR A 288 -2.49 -3.92 -1.01
N PHE A 289 -2.48 -5.06 -0.35
CA PHE A 289 -2.53 -5.14 1.10
C PHE A 289 -1.49 -6.13 1.60
N GLU A 290 -0.64 -5.70 2.53
CA GLU A 290 0.26 -6.60 3.26
C GLU A 290 -0.19 -6.72 4.70
N LYS A 291 -0.62 -7.91 5.07
CA LYS A 291 -1.19 -8.22 6.39
C LYS A 291 -0.12 -8.17 7.48
N ASP A 292 -0.47 -7.56 8.60
CA ASP A 292 0.34 -7.52 9.82
C ASP A 292 1.78 -6.98 9.60
N ASN A 293 1.98 -6.16 8.56
CA ASN A 293 3.26 -5.52 8.27
C ASN A 293 3.09 -4.06 7.85
N ILE A 294 3.98 -3.20 8.35
CA ILE A 294 4.07 -1.79 7.95
C ILE A 294 5.16 -1.62 6.89
N VAL A 295 4.73 -1.37 5.66
CA VAL A 295 5.54 -1.17 4.48
C VAL A 295 5.50 0.30 4.12
N SER A 296 6.67 0.93 3.94
CA SER A 296 6.72 2.34 3.54
C SER A 296 6.11 2.53 2.14
N PRO A 297 5.56 3.71 1.82
CA PRO A 297 4.99 3.96 0.49
C PRO A 297 5.96 3.68 -0.67
N ALA A 298 7.25 3.93 -0.49
CA ALA A 298 8.28 3.60 -1.48
C ALA A 298 8.43 2.08 -1.69
N LEU A 299 8.41 1.31 -0.59
CA LEU A 299 8.49 -0.14 -0.65
C LEU A 299 7.20 -0.78 -1.18
N VAL A 300 6.03 -0.16 -0.98
CA VAL A 300 4.77 -0.59 -1.63
C VAL A 300 4.91 -0.52 -3.14
N ASN A 301 5.37 0.63 -3.67
CA ASN A 301 5.58 0.79 -5.10
C ASN A 301 6.58 -0.23 -5.66
N GLN A 302 7.65 -0.52 -4.91
CA GLN A 302 8.62 -1.55 -5.28
C GLN A 302 8.01 -2.96 -5.25
N ALA A 303 7.20 -3.29 -4.24
CA ALA A 303 6.52 -4.59 -4.14
C ALA A 303 5.58 -4.82 -5.32
N VAL A 304 4.77 -3.82 -5.67
CA VAL A 304 3.88 -3.87 -6.84
C VAL A 304 4.67 -4.00 -8.13
N ALA A 305 5.75 -3.23 -8.30
CA ALA A 305 6.61 -3.35 -9.48
C ALA A 305 7.22 -4.75 -9.61
N ASN A 306 7.64 -5.36 -8.50
CA ASN A 306 8.18 -6.72 -8.48
C ASN A 306 7.09 -7.76 -8.83
N LEU A 307 5.87 -7.61 -8.30
CA LEU A 307 4.75 -8.50 -8.61
C LEU A 307 4.39 -8.46 -10.11
N ARG A 308 4.31 -7.25 -10.69
CA ARG A 308 4.08 -7.05 -12.12
C ARG A 308 5.25 -7.58 -12.96
N ALA A 309 6.48 -7.32 -12.56
CA ALA A 309 7.66 -7.85 -13.22
C ALA A 309 7.70 -9.40 -13.18
N ALA A 310 7.11 -10.02 -12.16
CA ALA A 310 6.91 -11.46 -12.04
C ALA A 310 5.69 -11.99 -12.83
N GLY A 311 4.97 -11.14 -13.56
CA GLY A 311 3.75 -11.50 -14.29
C GLY A 311 2.57 -11.85 -13.37
N THR A 312 2.61 -11.45 -12.10
CA THR A 312 1.51 -11.63 -11.16
C THR A 312 0.48 -10.54 -11.42
N THR A 313 -0.72 -10.93 -11.83
CA THR A 313 -1.86 -10.01 -12.00
C THR A 313 -2.80 -10.04 -10.80
N TYR A 314 -2.86 -11.18 -10.10
CA TYR A 314 -3.61 -11.34 -8.86
C TYR A 314 -2.94 -12.36 -7.92
N VAL A 315 -2.89 -12.03 -6.63
CA VAL A 315 -2.56 -12.96 -5.56
C VAL A 315 -3.33 -12.59 -4.29
N GLN A 316 -3.84 -13.60 -3.60
CA GLN A 316 -4.40 -13.45 -2.25
C GLN A 316 -3.88 -14.60 -1.39
N SER A 317 -2.94 -14.30 -0.49
CA SER A 317 -2.25 -15.25 0.39
C SER A 317 -2.46 -14.93 1.88
N LEU A 318 -3.63 -14.41 2.26
CA LEU A 318 -3.89 -13.90 3.60
C LEU A 318 -4.03 -14.99 4.69
N ASP A 319 -4.43 -16.20 4.31
CA ASP A 319 -4.64 -17.32 5.24
C ASP A 319 -3.57 -18.44 5.11
N GLY A 320 -2.45 -18.15 4.43
CA GLY A 320 -1.40 -19.14 4.15
C GLY A 320 -1.75 -20.18 3.08
N ASN A 321 -2.98 -20.15 2.54
CA ASN A 321 -3.44 -21.00 1.44
C ASN A 321 -3.69 -20.13 0.20
N GLY A 322 -2.62 -19.72 -0.48
CA GLY A 322 -2.68 -18.73 -1.56
C GLY A 322 -3.47 -19.22 -2.77
N SER A 323 -4.50 -18.48 -3.17
CA SER A 323 -5.12 -18.62 -4.49
C SER A 323 -4.44 -17.63 -5.45
N SER A 324 -3.57 -18.12 -6.33
CA SER A 324 -2.92 -17.33 -7.38
C SER A 324 -3.49 -17.72 -8.74
N SER A 325 -4.05 -16.76 -9.49
CA SER A 325 -4.44 -16.96 -10.89
C SER A 325 -3.45 -16.22 -11.78
N SER A 326 -2.53 -16.97 -12.41
CA SER A 326 -1.53 -16.44 -13.35
C SER A 326 -1.87 -16.88 -14.78
N SER A 327 -2.10 -15.96 -15.72
CA SER A 327 -2.14 -16.31 -17.15
C SER A 327 -0.71 -16.37 -17.73
N SER A 328 -0.14 -17.57 -17.67
CA SER A 328 0.98 -18.14 -18.45
C SER A 328 2.10 -17.22 -18.95
N SER A 329 3.14 -17.07 -18.12
CA SER A 329 4.55 -17.50 -18.35
C SER A 329 5.41 -16.78 -17.30
N SER A 330 5.74 -17.44 -16.19
CA SER A 330 6.46 -16.79 -15.09
C SER A 330 7.84 -16.34 -15.57
N PRO A 331 8.16 -15.03 -15.60
CA PRO A 331 9.54 -14.60 -15.63
C PRO A 331 10.18 -14.95 -14.29
N ALA A 332 11.43 -15.41 -14.34
CA ALA A 332 12.20 -15.77 -13.17
C ALA A 332 12.28 -14.58 -12.18
N PHE A 333 12.16 -14.84 -10.88
CA PHE A 333 12.26 -13.84 -9.80
C PHE A 333 13.37 -12.82 -10.10
N SER A 334 13.08 -11.53 -9.96
CA SER A 334 14.07 -10.45 -10.11
C SER A 334 13.75 -9.32 -9.14
N GLN A 335 14.72 -8.90 -8.32
CA GLN A 335 14.59 -7.81 -7.36
C GLN A 335 15.73 -6.81 -7.56
N LEU A 336 15.40 -5.56 -7.87
CA LEU A 336 16.35 -4.43 -7.87
C LEU A 336 16.33 -3.76 -6.49
N ILE A 337 17.51 -3.49 -5.93
CA ILE A 337 17.71 -2.81 -4.64
C ILE A 337 18.63 -1.62 -4.88
N GLN A 338 18.21 -0.42 -4.48
CA GLN A 338 19.07 0.77 -4.54
C GLN A 338 20.15 0.68 -3.48
N ALA A 339 21.38 1.09 -3.79
CA ALA A 339 22.49 0.90 -2.86
C ALA A 339 22.31 1.71 -1.57
N GLU A 340 21.73 2.91 -1.68
CA GLU A 340 21.44 3.79 -0.56
C GLU A 340 20.30 3.30 0.34
N SER A 341 19.54 2.27 -0.07
CA SER A 341 18.44 1.71 0.71
C SER A 341 18.90 0.63 1.71
N TYR A 342 20.13 0.74 2.22
CA TYR A 342 20.64 -0.16 3.25
C TYR A 342 19.81 -0.01 4.55
N SER A 343 19.59 -1.13 5.25
CA SER A 343 18.96 -1.13 6.57
C SER A 343 19.97 -0.78 7.67
N TYR A 344 21.22 -1.23 7.49
CA TYR A 344 22.34 -0.95 8.38
C TYR A 344 23.60 -0.75 7.55
N MET A 345 24.51 0.11 8.01
CA MET A 345 25.80 0.32 7.36
C MET A 345 26.88 0.74 8.36
N SER A 346 28.12 0.71 7.90
CA SER A 346 29.26 1.34 8.55
C SER A 346 30.14 2.02 7.51
N GLY A 347 30.51 3.28 7.76
CA GLY A 347 31.57 4.03 7.05
C GLY A 347 31.20 4.67 5.71
N VAL A 348 30.11 4.22 5.08
CA VAL A 348 29.70 4.71 3.75
C VAL A 348 28.95 6.05 3.78
N GLN A 349 28.95 6.76 2.64
CA GLN A 349 28.18 7.99 2.42
C GLN A 349 27.41 7.93 1.11
N THR A 350 26.45 8.84 0.93
CA THR A 350 25.67 8.96 -0.30
C THR A 350 25.99 10.25 -1.06
N GLU A 351 25.91 10.20 -2.39
CA GLU A 351 25.99 11.37 -3.29
C GLU A 351 25.00 11.25 -4.43
N ALA A 352 24.74 12.36 -5.13
CA ALA A 352 23.94 12.35 -6.35
C ALA A 352 24.66 11.57 -7.46
N THR A 353 23.98 10.59 -8.05
CA THR A 353 24.55 9.77 -9.13
C THR A 353 24.41 10.42 -10.49
N GLN A 354 25.42 10.25 -11.34
CA GLN A 354 25.38 10.58 -12.77
C GLN A 354 25.02 9.36 -13.64
N ASP A 355 24.71 8.21 -13.02
CA ASP A 355 24.22 7.04 -13.75
C ASP A 355 22.83 7.30 -14.35
N VAL A 356 22.46 6.44 -15.30
CA VAL A 356 21.12 6.48 -15.91
C VAL A 356 20.06 6.24 -14.83
N GLY A 357 19.10 7.15 -14.73
CA GLY A 357 18.02 7.09 -13.73
C GLY A 357 18.14 8.14 -12.61
N GLY A 358 19.32 8.74 -12.43
CA GLY A 358 19.56 9.71 -11.34
C GLY A 358 19.36 9.09 -9.96
N GLY A 359 19.08 9.93 -8.95
CA GLY A 359 18.96 9.49 -7.56
C GLY A 359 20.27 9.62 -6.79
N LEU A 360 20.50 8.71 -5.84
CA LEU A 360 21.74 8.65 -5.07
C LEU A 360 22.53 7.40 -5.44
N ASN A 361 23.85 7.45 -5.24
CA ASN A 361 24.68 6.26 -5.12
C ASN A 361 25.37 6.24 -3.76
N VAL A 362 25.92 5.09 -3.40
CA VAL A 362 26.80 4.95 -2.24
C VAL A 362 28.25 5.08 -2.67
N GLY A 363 29.03 5.84 -1.91
CA GLY A 363 30.44 6.13 -2.13
C GLY A 363 31.19 6.36 -0.81
N TRP A 364 32.40 6.92 -0.92
CA TRP A 364 33.36 7.02 0.21
C TRP A 364 33.59 5.66 0.90
N ILE A 365 33.58 4.59 0.11
CA ILE A 365 33.72 3.23 0.63
C ILE A 365 35.20 2.95 0.89
N ASP A 366 35.53 2.78 2.16
CA ASP A 366 36.85 2.38 2.64
C ASP A 366 36.92 0.88 2.95
N ALA A 367 38.15 0.36 3.02
CA ALA A 367 38.34 -1.04 3.37
C ALA A 367 37.86 -1.30 4.81
N GLY A 368 36.94 -2.26 4.98
CA GLY A 368 36.27 -2.54 6.24
C GLY A 368 34.82 -2.05 6.32
N ASP A 369 34.40 -1.19 5.40
CA ASP A 369 33.03 -0.69 5.33
C ASP A 369 32.07 -1.77 4.85
N TRP A 370 30.79 -1.59 5.21
CA TRP A 370 29.75 -2.54 4.84
C TRP A 370 28.37 -1.91 4.77
N MET A 371 27.51 -2.58 4.01
CA MET A 371 26.08 -2.30 3.88
C MET A 371 25.30 -3.60 4.06
N SER A 372 24.16 -3.54 4.73
CA SER A 372 23.27 -4.67 4.92
C SER A 372 21.84 -4.29 4.56
N TYR A 373 21.23 -5.10 3.70
CA TYR A 373 19.86 -4.96 3.21
C TYR A 373 19.02 -6.04 3.87
N ALA A 374 18.23 -5.67 4.88
CA ALA A 374 17.37 -6.60 5.57
C ALA A 374 16.18 -7.00 4.71
N ASN A 375 15.56 -8.12 5.07
CA ASN A 375 14.28 -8.57 4.53
C ASN A 375 14.27 -8.88 3.02
N VAL A 376 15.40 -9.33 2.44
CA VAL A 376 15.45 -9.81 1.05
C VAL A 376 14.90 -11.23 0.99
N ASN A 377 13.77 -11.43 0.31
CA ASN A 377 13.10 -12.72 0.21
C ASN A 377 13.48 -13.45 -1.08
N PHE A 378 14.04 -14.65 -0.97
CA PHE A 378 14.27 -15.57 -2.07
C PHE A 378 13.13 -16.60 -2.12
N PRO A 379 12.24 -16.59 -3.14
CA PRO A 379 11.03 -17.42 -3.15
C PRO A 379 11.30 -18.93 -3.14
N THR A 380 12.46 -19.34 -3.66
CA THR A 380 12.89 -20.73 -3.73
C THR A 380 14.39 -20.82 -3.53
N ALA A 381 14.89 -21.93 -2.99
CA ALA A 381 16.32 -22.18 -3.01
C ALA A 381 16.77 -22.42 -4.46
N GLY A 382 18.00 -22.04 -4.79
CA GLY A 382 18.57 -22.34 -6.10
C GLY A 382 19.64 -21.35 -6.53
N SER A 383 19.90 -21.35 -7.84
CA SER A 383 20.89 -20.47 -8.45
C SER A 383 20.28 -19.09 -8.69
N TYR A 384 21.00 -18.06 -8.26
CA TYR A 384 20.65 -16.67 -8.48
C TYR A 384 21.86 -15.92 -9.04
N ARG A 385 21.61 -15.00 -9.96
CA ARG A 385 22.56 -13.99 -10.38
C ARG A 385 22.36 -12.74 -9.55
N VAL A 386 23.43 -12.26 -8.92
CA VAL A 386 23.47 -10.94 -8.28
C VAL A 386 24.32 -10.02 -9.15
N GLU A 387 23.68 -9.01 -9.71
CA GLU A 387 24.30 -7.94 -10.49
C GLU A 387 24.55 -6.72 -9.59
N PHE A 388 25.65 -6.02 -9.83
CA PHE A 388 26.07 -4.82 -9.10
C PHE A 388 26.42 -3.73 -10.10
N ARG A 389 25.77 -2.57 -9.98
CA ARG A 389 26.08 -1.39 -10.77
C ARG A 389 27.12 -0.55 -10.06
N VAL A 390 28.37 -0.63 -10.51
CA VAL A 390 29.55 -0.15 -9.78
C VAL A 390 30.39 0.80 -10.64
N ALA A 391 31.14 1.67 -9.99
CA ALA A 391 32.12 2.56 -10.59
C ALA A 391 33.42 2.53 -9.78
N SER A 392 34.58 2.58 -10.44
CA SER A 392 35.88 2.61 -9.77
C SER A 392 36.95 3.21 -10.69
N PRO A 393 37.71 4.23 -10.25
CA PRO A 393 38.80 4.77 -11.06
C PRO A 393 39.90 3.73 -11.37
N SER A 394 40.24 2.86 -10.41
CA SER A 394 41.39 1.94 -10.50
C SER A 394 41.03 0.45 -10.43
N GLY A 395 39.75 0.13 -10.26
CA GLY A 395 39.29 -1.22 -9.92
C GLY A 395 39.39 -1.51 -8.42
N ALA A 396 38.60 -2.47 -7.96
CA ALA A 396 38.49 -2.88 -6.57
C ALA A 396 37.85 -4.27 -6.44
N GLN A 397 37.48 -4.66 -5.23
CA GLN A 397 36.72 -5.87 -4.94
C GLN A 397 35.67 -5.60 -3.87
N LEU A 398 34.50 -6.24 -4.01
CA LEU A 398 33.48 -6.34 -2.97
C LEU A 398 33.28 -7.81 -2.56
N SER A 399 32.83 -8.05 -1.33
CA SER A 399 32.30 -9.35 -0.89
C SER A 399 30.79 -9.29 -0.81
N LEU A 400 30.14 -10.33 -1.31
CA LEU A 400 28.71 -10.57 -1.14
C LEU A 400 28.51 -11.61 -0.05
N ASP A 401 27.70 -11.28 0.96
CA ASP A 401 27.47 -12.12 2.11
C ASP A 401 25.97 -12.21 2.46
N LEU A 402 25.58 -13.15 3.34
CA LEU A 402 24.25 -13.21 3.95
C LEU A 402 24.34 -13.13 5.48
N ASN A 403 23.26 -12.62 6.07
CA ASN A 403 22.97 -12.65 7.50
C ASN A 403 24.10 -12.05 8.34
N GLY A 404 24.52 -10.83 7.96
CA GLY A 404 25.55 -10.08 8.68
C GLY A 404 26.96 -10.68 8.55
N GLY A 405 27.27 -11.32 7.41
CA GLY A 405 28.58 -11.95 7.19
C GLY A 405 28.68 -13.40 7.68
N ALA A 406 27.61 -13.95 8.27
CA ALA A 406 27.59 -15.34 8.73
C ALA A 406 27.81 -16.36 7.59
N THR A 407 27.35 -16.02 6.38
CA THR A 407 27.60 -16.80 5.17
C THR A 407 28.24 -15.91 4.11
N GLN A 408 29.49 -16.18 3.74
CA GLN A 408 30.11 -15.51 2.60
C GLN A 408 29.71 -16.21 1.29
N LEU A 409 29.11 -15.47 0.36
CA LEU A 409 28.75 -15.96 -0.97
C LEU A 409 29.89 -15.72 -1.99
N GLY A 410 30.92 -15.00 -1.56
CA GLY A 410 32.19 -14.82 -2.24
C GLY A 410 32.38 -13.41 -2.78
N THR A 411 33.53 -13.20 -3.42
CA THR A 411 33.95 -11.87 -3.86
C THR A 411 33.65 -11.59 -5.32
N VAL A 412 33.48 -10.32 -5.66
CA VAL A 412 33.22 -9.83 -7.03
C VAL A 412 34.26 -8.77 -7.38
N THR A 413 34.94 -8.96 -8.50
CA THR A 413 35.94 -8.01 -8.99
C THR A 413 35.25 -6.84 -9.68
N ILE A 414 35.61 -5.63 -9.28
CA ILE A 414 35.17 -4.38 -9.91
C ILE A 414 36.29 -3.93 -10.85
N PRO A 415 36.07 -3.85 -12.18
CA PRO A 415 37.09 -3.36 -13.10
C PRO A 415 37.31 -1.85 -12.93
N SER A 416 38.46 -1.35 -13.41
CA SER A 416 38.63 0.10 -13.60
C SER A 416 37.65 0.58 -14.66
N THR A 417 36.77 1.50 -14.26
CA THR A 417 35.77 2.13 -15.13
C THR A 417 36.19 3.51 -15.60
N GLY A 418 37.32 4.03 -15.13
CA GLY A 418 37.89 5.32 -15.53
C GLY A 418 37.43 6.52 -14.70
N GLY A 419 36.52 6.34 -13.73
CA GLY A 419 36.07 7.42 -12.84
C GLY A 419 35.03 6.99 -11.81
N TRP A 420 34.78 7.86 -10.81
CA TRP A 420 33.83 7.62 -9.71
C TRP A 420 32.36 7.58 -10.11
N GLN A 421 32.06 8.14 -11.28
CA GLN A 421 30.72 8.25 -11.84
C GLN A 421 30.68 7.60 -13.24
N SER A 422 31.66 6.75 -13.56
CA SER A 422 31.70 5.94 -14.77
C SER A 422 31.25 4.53 -14.44
N TRP A 423 30.04 4.18 -14.85
CA TRP A 423 29.33 3.01 -14.31
C TRP A 423 29.37 1.79 -15.23
N THR A 424 29.64 0.62 -14.65
CA THR A 424 29.50 -0.68 -15.31
C THR A 424 28.69 -1.64 -14.45
N THR A 425 28.19 -2.72 -15.03
CA THR A 425 27.50 -3.77 -14.29
C THR A 425 28.35 -5.03 -14.26
N VAL A 426 28.69 -5.49 -13.07
CA VAL A 426 29.35 -6.79 -12.82
C VAL A 426 28.34 -7.72 -12.15
N TYR A 427 28.59 -9.03 -12.17
CA TYR A 427 27.67 -9.99 -11.55
C TYR A 427 28.40 -11.19 -10.95
N ARG A 428 27.68 -11.94 -10.13
CA ARG A 428 28.08 -13.26 -9.61
C ARG A 428 26.87 -14.17 -9.52
N ASP A 429 27.05 -15.41 -9.94
CA ASP A 429 26.05 -16.46 -9.75
C ASP A 429 26.33 -17.17 -8.42
N VAL A 430 25.31 -17.32 -7.59
CA VAL A 430 25.38 -17.84 -6.21
C VAL A 430 24.24 -18.80 -5.94
N GLN A 431 24.47 -19.76 -5.04
CA GLN A 431 23.39 -20.59 -4.51
C GLN A 431 22.80 -19.90 -3.29
N LEU A 432 21.52 -19.57 -3.35
CA LEU A 432 20.81 -18.93 -2.25
C LEU A 432 19.76 -19.88 -1.68
N PRO A 433 19.64 -19.98 -0.34
CA PRO A 433 18.52 -20.66 0.29
C PRO A 433 17.22 -19.91 0.02
N ALA A 434 16.09 -20.62 0.10
CA ALA A 434 14.78 -19.96 0.14
C ALA A 434 14.63 -19.14 1.43
N GLY A 435 13.66 -18.23 1.43
CA GLY A 435 13.27 -17.47 2.60
C GLY A 435 13.90 -16.08 2.66
N THR A 436 13.70 -15.42 3.79
CA THR A 436 14.11 -14.04 4.00
C THR A 436 15.49 -13.98 4.65
N HIS A 437 16.43 -13.27 4.03
CA HIS A 437 17.79 -13.12 4.51
C HIS A 437 18.21 -11.65 4.49
N SER A 438 19.23 -11.33 5.27
CA SER A 438 19.92 -10.04 5.14
C SER A 438 21.00 -10.18 4.07
N VAL A 439 20.92 -9.45 2.97
CA VAL A 439 22.00 -9.41 1.96
C VAL A 439 23.04 -8.40 2.40
N GLY A 440 24.30 -8.80 2.45
CA GLY A 440 25.42 -7.97 2.89
C GLY A 440 26.39 -7.68 1.76
N LEU A 441 26.88 -6.44 1.70
CA LEU A 441 28.04 -6.05 0.91
C LEU A 441 29.14 -5.59 1.86
N TYR A 442 30.30 -6.21 1.76
CA TYR A 442 31.49 -5.85 2.53
C TYR A 442 32.60 -5.37 1.59
N ALA A 443 33.33 -4.35 2.01
CA ALA A 443 34.43 -3.75 1.25
C ALA A 443 35.79 -4.29 1.73
N PRO A 444 36.35 -5.35 1.12
CA PRO A 444 37.73 -5.76 1.41
C PRO A 444 38.77 -4.74 0.88
N GLN A 445 38.37 -3.89 -0.05
CA GLN A 445 39.19 -2.85 -0.68
C GLN A 445 38.37 -1.57 -0.80
N SER A 446 39.03 -0.42 -0.68
CA SER A 446 38.46 0.89 -0.97
C SER A 446 38.46 1.17 -2.48
N GLY A 447 37.95 2.34 -2.88
CA GLY A 447 38.16 2.84 -4.25
C GLY A 447 37.03 2.55 -5.23
N TRP A 448 35.80 2.37 -4.74
CA TRP A 448 34.64 2.09 -5.59
C TRP A 448 33.35 2.73 -5.06
N ASN A 449 32.41 2.95 -5.96
CA ASN A 449 31.04 3.37 -5.71
C ASN A 449 30.07 2.29 -6.21
N ILE A 450 28.86 2.27 -5.67
CA ILE A 450 27.77 1.39 -6.11
C ILE A 450 26.45 2.16 -6.17
N ASN A 451 25.68 1.93 -7.24
CA ASN A 451 24.39 2.56 -7.48
C ASN A 451 23.23 1.64 -7.08
N TRP A 452 23.24 0.39 -7.54
CA TRP A 452 22.21 -0.59 -7.21
C TRP A 452 22.75 -2.01 -7.29
N LEU A 453 22.05 -2.95 -6.65
CA LEU A 453 22.20 -4.38 -6.87
C LEU A 453 20.90 -4.99 -7.40
N ARG A 454 20.98 -6.01 -8.24
CA ARG A 454 19.82 -6.75 -8.76
C ARG A 454 20.02 -8.24 -8.56
N ILE A 455 19.02 -8.91 -8.02
CA ILE A 455 19.07 -10.34 -7.75
C ILE A 455 18.04 -11.01 -8.64
N THR A 456 18.48 -11.87 -9.54
CA THR A 456 17.62 -12.59 -10.49
C THR A 456 17.80 -14.08 -10.33
N LYS A 457 16.71 -14.84 -10.24
CA LYS A 457 16.76 -16.30 -10.22
C LYS A 457 17.12 -16.82 -11.62
N LEU A 458 17.99 -17.83 -11.66
CA LEU A 458 18.49 -18.44 -12.91
C LEU A 458 17.70 -19.69 -13.31
#